data_AF-A0A9J7ZBZ9-F1
#
_entry.id   AF-A0A9J7ZBZ9-F1
#
_cell.length_a   1.000
_cell.length_b   1.000
_cell.length_c   1.000
_cell.angle_alpha   90.00
_cell.angle_beta   90.00
_cell.angle_gamma   90.00
#
_symmetry.space_group_name_H-M   'P 1'
#
loop_
_entity.id
_entity.type
_entity.pdbx_description
1 polymer ?
#
loop_
_entity_poly.entity_id
_entity_poly.type
_entity_poly.pdbx_seq_one_letter_code
_entity_poly.pdbx_strand_id
1 'polypeptide(L)'
;MFPLDSPWNISFAGCGFLGIYHIGVASCLREHAPFLVENARHIYGASAGALTASALVSGACLGEAGAGIIDVAKEARKRFLGPMHPSFNLVKIMRTILLRVLPPDGYSRATGRLGISLTRVTDGENVLMTHFNSNEELVQACVCSTYIPVYCGLIPPTLQGVRYVDGGISDNLPQYELKNTITVSPFSGESDICPRDISSTNIHELRFTNTSIQFTLANLYRVSRALFPPDPLVMKNMCKQGYRDALHFLKKNGLLQYGGPHRMLAVADGGAEEESDGEDDDRETQDRSSIEEHIFEHLPPRVHEALVEACRERRSLVQSLSNMLPVRMASAILLPYTLPLESALSLSVRLLEWLPDIQEDVSWMKEQTVKLLQSVLSHAGRSVSQQVSARMFKFQRIIN
;
A
#
# COMPACT_ATOMS: atom_id res chain seq x y z
N MET A 1 2.81 -23.14 -15.01
CA MET A 1 2.43 -22.17 -16.05
C MET A 1 1.18 -21.45 -15.57
N PHE A 2 1.19 -20.11 -15.57
CA PHE A 2 0.05 -19.31 -15.12
C PHE A 2 -1.15 -19.55 -16.06
N PRO A 3 -2.35 -19.88 -15.56
CA PRO A 3 -3.48 -20.28 -16.40
C PRO A 3 -4.12 -19.05 -17.06
N LEU A 4 -3.61 -18.69 -18.25
CA LEU A 4 -4.11 -17.56 -19.05
C LEU A 4 -5.49 -17.83 -19.68
N ASP A 5 -5.98 -19.07 -19.62
CA ASP A 5 -7.29 -19.48 -20.14
C ASP A 5 -8.46 -19.14 -19.20
N SER A 6 -8.18 -18.52 -18.04
CA SER A 6 -9.17 -18.14 -17.04
C SER A 6 -8.99 -16.67 -16.65
N PRO A 7 -10.07 -15.94 -16.28
CA PRO A 7 -9.93 -14.55 -15.84
C PRO A 7 -9.00 -14.48 -14.63
N TRP A 8 -8.09 -13.51 -14.60
CA TRP A 8 -7.18 -13.30 -13.47
C TRP A 8 -7.40 -11.95 -12.81
N ASN A 9 -6.83 -11.81 -11.61
CA ASN A 9 -6.80 -10.56 -10.85
C ASN A 9 -5.36 -10.19 -10.49
N ILE A 10 -5.17 -8.95 -10.05
CA ILE A 10 -3.92 -8.49 -9.43
C ILE A 10 -4.27 -7.89 -8.07
N SER A 11 -3.51 -8.20 -7.02
CA SER A 11 -3.77 -7.68 -5.67
C SER A 11 -2.51 -7.10 -5.05
N PHE A 12 -2.59 -5.84 -4.60
CA PHE A 12 -1.49 -5.11 -3.98
C PHE A 12 -1.68 -5.01 -2.46
N ALA A 13 -0.72 -5.52 -1.70
CA ALA A 13 -0.76 -5.50 -0.25
C ALA A 13 -0.65 -4.08 0.34
N GLY A 14 -1.29 -3.82 1.48
CA GLY A 14 -1.03 -2.60 2.24
C GLY A 14 0.36 -2.59 2.88
N CYS A 15 1.02 -1.42 2.84
CA CYS A 15 2.43 -1.31 3.23
C CYS A 15 2.92 0.12 3.54
N GLY A 16 2.03 1.08 3.73
CA GLY A 16 2.37 2.48 4.06
C GLY A 16 3.39 3.10 3.08
N PHE A 17 4.48 3.67 3.61
CA PHE A 17 5.52 4.32 2.80
C PHE A 17 6.30 3.38 1.87
N LEU A 18 6.15 2.06 2.01
CA LEU A 18 6.72 1.09 1.06
C LEU A 18 5.91 0.99 -0.23
N GLY A 19 4.80 1.73 -0.38
CA GLY A 19 4.01 1.79 -1.63
C GLY A 19 4.83 2.18 -2.86
N ILE A 20 6.00 2.80 -2.67
CA ILE A 20 6.94 3.07 -3.75
C ILE A 20 7.48 1.80 -4.43
N TYR A 21 7.53 0.67 -3.72
CA TYR A 21 7.83 -0.65 -4.30
C TYR A 21 6.75 -1.06 -5.31
N HIS A 22 5.47 -0.86 -4.95
CA HIS A 22 4.34 -1.16 -5.82
C HIS A 22 4.35 -0.32 -7.10
N ILE A 23 4.81 0.94 -7.04
CA ILE A 23 5.02 1.76 -8.24
C ILE A 23 6.01 1.09 -9.21
N GLY A 24 7.10 0.53 -8.69
CA GLY A 24 8.07 -0.24 -9.47
C GLY A 24 7.45 -1.46 -10.15
N VAL A 25 6.70 -2.25 -9.37
CA VAL A 25 5.98 -3.44 -9.87
C VAL A 25 4.98 -3.05 -10.96
N ALA A 26 4.11 -2.08 -10.68
CA ALA A 26 3.09 -1.62 -11.62
C ALA A 26 3.70 -1.06 -12.91
N SER A 27 4.86 -0.40 -12.82
CA SER A 27 5.59 0.11 -13.98
C SER A 27 6.11 -1.02 -14.85
N CYS A 28 6.71 -2.06 -14.25
CA CYS A 28 7.19 -3.24 -14.96
C CYS A 28 6.04 -3.99 -15.66
N LEU A 29 4.92 -4.22 -14.96
CA LEU A 29 3.76 -4.88 -15.53
C LEU A 29 3.20 -4.09 -16.73
N ARG A 30 3.10 -2.76 -16.61
CA ARG A 30 2.61 -1.90 -17.70
C ARG A 30 3.55 -1.87 -18.91
N GLU A 31 4.86 -1.97 -18.68
CA GLU A 31 5.88 -1.90 -19.73
C GLU A 31 6.05 -3.23 -20.47
N HIS A 32 6.13 -4.34 -19.73
CA HIS A 32 6.52 -5.64 -20.31
C HIS A 32 5.37 -6.63 -20.47
N ALA A 33 4.25 -6.44 -19.75
CA ALA A 33 3.10 -7.33 -19.83
C ALA A 33 1.78 -6.55 -19.68
N PRO A 34 1.52 -5.52 -20.52
CA PRO A 34 0.34 -4.66 -20.39
C PRO A 34 -0.96 -5.45 -20.43
N PHE A 35 -1.01 -6.56 -21.17
CA PHE A 35 -2.16 -7.47 -21.23
C PHE A 35 -2.59 -7.98 -19.85
N LEU A 36 -1.66 -8.18 -18.90
CA LEU A 36 -2.00 -8.62 -17.54
C LEU A 36 -2.82 -7.57 -16.81
N VAL A 37 -2.54 -6.29 -17.04
CA VAL A 37 -3.24 -5.17 -16.42
C VAL A 37 -4.53 -4.84 -17.16
N GLU A 38 -4.50 -4.86 -18.49
CA GLU A 38 -5.64 -4.52 -19.34
C GLU A 38 -6.75 -5.57 -19.26
N ASN A 39 -6.38 -6.85 -19.26
CA ASN A 39 -7.34 -7.96 -19.25
C ASN A 39 -7.60 -8.53 -17.85
N ALA A 40 -6.94 -8.01 -16.81
CA ALA A 40 -7.31 -8.35 -15.43
C ALA A 40 -8.79 -8.00 -15.20
N ARG A 41 -9.53 -8.98 -14.68
CA ARG A 41 -10.94 -8.82 -14.32
C ARG A 41 -11.07 -7.76 -13.24
N HIS A 42 -10.23 -7.87 -12.21
CA HIS A 42 -10.14 -6.90 -11.14
C HIS A 42 -8.70 -6.65 -10.70
N ILE A 43 -8.43 -5.42 -10.27
CA ILE A 43 -7.21 -5.02 -9.60
C ILE A 43 -7.58 -4.54 -8.20
N TYR A 44 -7.02 -5.18 -7.19
CA TYR A 44 -7.35 -4.94 -5.79
C TYR A 44 -6.20 -4.27 -5.05
N GLY A 45 -6.53 -3.61 -3.95
CA GLY A 45 -5.52 -3.21 -2.98
C GLY A 45 -6.09 -2.77 -1.64
N ALA A 46 -5.23 -2.80 -0.64
CA ALA A 46 -5.45 -2.23 0.68
C ALA A 46 -4.39 -1.16 0.96
N SER A 47 -4.71 -0.14 1.78
CA SER A 47 -3.78 0.93 2.16
C SER A 47 -2.98 1.50 0.96
N ALA A 48 -1.66 1.61 1.06
CA ALA A 48 -0.79 2.06 -0.04
C ALA A 48 -0.91 1.20 -1.32
N GLY A 49 -1.29 -0.07 -1.21
CA GLY A 49 -1.61 -0.93 -2.35
C GLY A 49 -2.86 -0.44 -3.10
N ALA A 50 -3.89 0.04 -2.39
CA ALA A 50 -5.07 0.64 -3.00
C ALA A 50 -4.74 1.92 -3.79
N LEU A 51 -3.79 2.73 -3.31
CA LEU A 51 -3.32 3.92 -4.03
C LEU A 51 -2.67 3.54 -5.37
N THR A 52 -1.83 2.51 -5.36
CA THR A 52 -1.17 2.03 -6.59
C THR A 52 -2.16 1.36 -7.54
N ALA A 53 -3.07 0.52 -7.03
CA ALA A 53 -4.14 -0.08 -7.81
C ALA A 53 -5.02 0.99 -8.47
N SER A 54 -5.37 2.05 -7.73
CA SER A 54 -6.14 3.19 -8.25
C SER A 54 -5.38 3.89 -9.38
N ALA A 55 -4.09 4.21 -9.19
CA ALA A 55 -3.26 4.81 -10.24
C ALA A 55 -3.09 3.88 -11.46
N LEU A 56 -3.04 2.57 -11.23
CA LEU A 56 -2.88 1.58 -12.28
C LEU A 56 -4.14 1.48 -13.16
N VAL A 57 -5.32 1.33 -12.55
CA VAL A 57 -6.61 1.16 -13.25
C VAL A 57 -7.08 2.47 -13.89
N SER A 58 -6.97 3.59 -13.18
CA SER A 58 -7.35 4.91 -13.70
C SER A 58 -6.42 5.40 -14.81
N GLY A 59 -5.28 4.75 -15.05
CA GLY A 59 -4.28 5.17 -16.02
C GLY A 59 -3.52 6.42 -15.65
N ALA A 60 -3.51 6.78 -14.36
CA ALA A 60 -2.68 7.86 -13.86
C ALA A 60 -1.19 7.63 -14.13
N CYS A 61 -0.43 8.73 -14.11
CA CYS A 61 1.02 8.69 -14.27
C CYS A 61 1.67 8.05 -13.05
N LEU A 62 2.21 6.84 -13.20
CA LEU A 62 2.91 6.13 -12.11
C LEU A 62 4.14 6.89 -11.61
N GLY A 63 4.81 7.66 -12.47
CA GLY A 63 5.92 8.54 -12.09
C GLY A 63 5.49 9.65 -11.13
N GLU A 64 4.38 10.34 -11.44
CA GLU A 64 3.82 11.36 -10.56
C GLU A 64 3.26 10.78 -9.26
N ALA A 65 2.62 9.61 -9.32
CA ALA A 65 2.18 8.88 -8.13
C ALA A 65 3.37 8.54 -7.22
N GLY A 66 4.46 8.00 -7.79
CA GLY A 66 5.69 7.68 -7.07
C GLY A 66 6.39 8.91 -6.49
N ALA A 67 6.48 10.00 -7.26
CA ALA A 67 6.98 11.28 -6.79
C ALA A 67 6.15 11.82 -5.61
N GLY A 68 4.82 11.70 -5.69
CA GLY A 68 3.91 12.04 -4.60
C GLY A 68 4.21 11.27 -3.31
N ILE A 69 4.46 9.96 -3.39
CA ILE A 69 4.85 9.14 -2.22
C ILE A 69 6.16 9.66 -1.60
N ILE A 70 7.15 10.02 -2.44
CA ILE A 70 8.41 10.61 -1.97
C ILE A 70 8.19 11.98 -1.32
N ASP A 71 7.31 12.82 -1.87
CA ASP A 71 7.00 14.13 -1.30
C ASP A 71 6.34 14.02 0.09
N VAL A 72 5.40 13.07 0.25
CA VAL A 72 4.80 12.77 1.56
C VAL A 72 5.88 12.30 2.55
N ALA A 73 6.80 11.44 2.11
CA ALA A 73 7.89 10.96 2.93
C ALA A 73 8.86 12.08 3.35
N LYS A 74 9.16 13.02 2.44
CA LYS A 74 9.96 14.21 2.75
C LYS A 74 9.26 15.07 3.79
N GLU A 75 7.96 15.33 3.63
CA GLU A 75 7.16 16.09 4.59
C GLU A 75 7.14 15.41 5.97
N ALA A 76 6.91 14.10 6.00
CA ALA A 76 6.94 13.29 7.21
C ALA A 76 8.30 13.32 7.91
N ARG A 77 9.41 13.48 7.18
CA ARG A 77 10.77 13.52 7.76
C ARG A 77 11.25 14.91 8.17
N LYS A 78 10.50 15.98 7.89
CA LYS A 78 10.95 17.36 8.15
C LYS A 78 11.19 17.67 9.62
N ARG A 79 10.49 16.98 10.54
CA ARG A 79 10.47 17.30 11.97
C ARG A 79 10.92 16.12 12.82
N PHE A 80 11.35 16.39 14.06
CA PHE A 80 11.96 15.40 14.94
C PHE A 80 11.07 14.19 15.26
N LEU A 81 9.76 14.41 15.48
CA LEU A 81 8.78 13.33 15.71
C LEU A 81 8.33 12.63 14.42
N GLY A 82 8.89 13.04 13.28
CA GLY A 82 8.57 12.49 11.97
C GLY A 82 7.07 12.56 11.67
N PRO A 83 6.45 11.45 11.21
CA PRO A 83 5.02 11.41 10.92
C PRO A 83 4.12 11.52 12.17
N MET A 84 4.66 11.36 13.38
CA MET A 84 3.92 11.58 14.62
C MET A 84 3.86 13.06 15.02
N HIS A 85 4.48 13.95 14.25
CA HIS A 85 4.44 15.37 14.52
C HIS A 85 3.02 15.95 14.30
N PRO A 86 2.44 16.72 15.23
CA PRO A 86 1.05 17.17 15.14
C PRO A 86 0.74 18.02 13.91
N SER A 87 1.72 18.77 13.39
CA SER A 87 1.55 19.52 12.13
C SER A 87 1.48 18.66 10.87
N PHE A 88 1.89 17.39 10.94
CA PHE A 88 1.88 16.48 9.79
C PHE A 88 0.47 15.91 9.62
N ASN A 89 -0.20 16.30 8.54
CA ASN A 89 -1.54 15.83 8.21
C ASN A 89 -1.47 14.95 6.96
N LEU A 90 -1.22 13.65 7.17
CA LEU A 90 -1.10 12.67 6.09
C LEU A 90 -2.34 12.64 5.20
N VAL A 91 -3.53 12.67 5.79
CA VAL A 91 -4.82 12.63 5.08
C VAL A 91 -4.95 13.80 4.11
N LYS A 92 -4.66 15.02 4.57
CA LYS A 92 -4.74 16.23 3.75
C LYS A 92 -3.74 16.21 2.59
N ILE A 93 -2.50 15.83 2.86
CA ILE A 93 -1.43 15.77 1.85
C ILE A 93 -1.79 14.73 0.79
N MET A 94 -2.18 13.53 1.21
CA MET A 94 -2.52 12.44 0.30
C MET A 94 -3.76 12.77 -0.55
N ARG A 95 -4.83 13.33 0.03
CA ARG A 95 -6.00 13.80 -0.74
C ARG A 95 -5.61 14.79 -1.84
N THR A 96 -4.74 15.75 -1.50
CA THR A 96 -4.22 16.74 -2.46
C THR A 96 -3.45 16.07 -3.60
N ILE A 97 -2.60 15.09 -3.29
CA ILE A 97 -1.80 14.37 -4.29
C ILE A 97 -2.71 13.55 -5.20
N LEU A 98 -3.67 12.81 -4.64
CA LEU A 98 -4.56 11.94 -5.41
C LEU A 98 -5.43 12.74 -6.39
N LEU A 99 -6.02 13.86 -5.95
CA LEU A 99 -6.82 14.72 -6.83
C LEU A 99 -6.01 15.34 -7.97
N ARG A 100 -4.70 15.55 -7.77
CA ARG A 100 -3.79 16.05 -8.80
C ARG A 100 -3.38 14.96 -9.80
N VAL A 101 -3.17 13.73 -9.32
CA VAL A 101 -2.61 12.62 -10.11
C VAL A 101 -3.69 11.86 -10.88
N LEU A 102 -4.91 11.79 -10.35
CA LEU A 102 -6.02 11.11 -11.01
C LEU A 102 -6.48 11.91 -12.25
N PRO A 103 -6.70 11.24 -13.40
CA PRO A 103 -7.29 11.88 -14.55
C PRO A 103 -8.77 12.22 -14.28
N PRO A 104 -9.38 13.17 -15.01
CA PRO A 104 -10.78 13.57 -14.80
C PRO A 104 -11.80 12.43 -14.89
N ASP A 105 -11.54 11.42 -15.72
CA ASP A 105 -12.36 10.21 -15.92
C ASP A 105 -11.85 9.00 -15.09
N GLY A 106 -10.97 9.23 -14.13
CA GLY A 106 -10.30 8.19 -13.34
C GLY A 106 -11.28 7.25 -12.62
N TYR A 107 -12.33 7.81 -12.01
CA TYR A 107 -13.38 7.03 -11.34
C TYR A 107 -14.15 6.13 -12.29
N SER A 108 -14.49 6.61 -13.50
CA SER A 108 -15.23 5.84 -14.51
C SER A 108 -14.43 4.63 -14.97
N ARG A 109 -13.11 4.77 -15.10
CA ARG A 109 -12.20 3.67 -15.43
C ARG A 109 -12.00 2.69 -14.28
N ALA A 110 -12.06 3.20 -13.04
CA ALA A 110 -11.90 2.41 -11.82
C ALA A 110 -13.15 1.57 -11.50
N THR A 111 -14.35 2.11 -11.69
CA THR A 111 -15.60 1.41 -11.35
C THR A 111 -15.73 0.07 -12.07
N GLY A 112 -16.02 -0.98 -11.31
CA GLY A 112 -16.13 -2.36 -11.78
C GLY A 112 -14.79 -3.08 -11.98
N ARG A 113 -13.66 -2.35 -12.08
CA ARG A 113 -12.32 -2.90 -12.30
C ARG A 113 -11.42 -2.84 -11.06
N LEU A 114 -11.54 -1.78 -10.27
CA LEU A 114 -10.79 -1.57 -9.04
C LEU A 114 -11.59 -2.12 -7.86
N GLY A 115 -10.93 -2.77 -6.90
CA GLY A 115 -11.50 -3.04 -5.59
C GLY A 115 -10.61 -2.52 -4.45
N ILE A 116 -11.15 -1.66 -3.61
CA ILE A 116 -10.45 -1.07 -2.46
C ILE A 116 -10.93 -1.77 -1.19
N SER A 117 -9.99 -2.35 -0.44
CA SER A 117 -10.25 -2.93 0.88
C SER A 117 -10.43 -1.83 1.91
N LEU A 118 -11.52 -1.91 2.69
CA LEU A 118 -11.86 -0.98 3.76
C LEU A 118 -12.23 -1.77 5.00
N THR A 119 -11.81 -1.31 6.17
CA THR A 119 -12.26 -1.90 7.44
C THR A 119 -13.37 -1.03 8.02
N ARG A 120 -14.59 -1.56 8.14
CA ARG A 120 -15.73 -0.81 8.69
C ARG A 120 -15.59 -0.68 10.21
N VAL A 121 -15.72 0.54 10.73
CA VAL A 121 -15.45 0.80 12.16
C VAL A 121 -16.49 0.18 13.09
N THR A 122 -17.73 0.04 12.65
CA THR A 122 -18.85 -0.38 13.52
C THR A 122 -18.76 -1.82 13.99
N ASP A 123 -18.18 -2.70 13.18
CA ASP A 123 -18.12 -4.14 13.40
C ASP A 123 -16.74 -4.75 13.10
N GLY A 124 -15.82 -3.99 12.50
CA GLY A 124 -14.48 -4.47 12.13
C GLY A 124 -14.46 -5.29 10.84
N GLU A 125 -15.60 -5.44 10.17
CA GLU A 125 -15.74 -6.25 8.96
C GLU A 125 -15.05 -5.60 7.76
N ASN A 126 -14.52 -6.43 6.87
CA ASN A 126 -13.97 -5.96 5.61
C ASN A 126 -15.09 -5.59 4.62
N VAL A 127 -14.90 -4.49 3.90
CA VAL A 127 -15.73 -4.06 2.79
C VAL A 127 -14.84 -3.83 1.58
N LEU A 128 -15.09 -4.59 0.52
CA LEU A 128 -14.40 -4.43 -0.76
C LEU A 128 -15.22 -3.51 -1.68
N MET A 129 -14.84 -2.25 -1.76
CA MET A 129 -15.53 -1.25 -2.57
C MET A 129 -15.08 -1.30 -4.02
N THR A 130 -16.01 -1.50 -4.94
CA THR A 130 -15.73 -1.67 -6.39
C THR A 130 -16.40 -0.65 -7.29
N HIS A 131 -17.25 0.21 -6.75
CA HIS A 131 -18.03 1.18 -7.51
C HIS A 131 -17.81 2.59 -6.98
N PHE A 132 -17.57 3.53 -7.90
CA PHE A 132 -17.28 4.93 -7.64
C PHE A 132 -18.06 5.80 -8.65
N ASN A 133 -18.68 6.87 -8.17
CA ASN A 133 -19.50 7.80 -8.95
C ASN A 133 -18.77 9.11 -9.28
N SER A 134 -17.62 9.36 -8.66
CA SER A 134 -16.79 10.54 -8.87
C SER A 134 -15.35 10.31 -8.44
N ASN A 135 -14.42 11.17 -8.87
CA ASN A 135 -13.05 11.14 -8.40
C ASN A 135 -12.98 11.44 -6.89
N GLU A 136 -13.85 12.30 -6.40
CA GLU A 136 -13.97 12.63 -4.98
C GLU A 136 -14.30 11.39 -4.15
N GLU A 137 -15.23 10.56 -4.64
CA GLU A 137 -15.58 9.29 -3.98
C GLU A 137 -14.44 8.28 -4.04
N LEU A 138 -13.75 8.15 -5.19
CA LEU A 138 -12.58 7.29 -5.33
C LEU A 138 -11.44 7.72 -4.39
N VAL A 139 -11.17 9.03 -4.30
CA VAL A 139 -10.18 9.60 -3.38
C VAL A 139 -10.59 9.36 -1.94
N GLN A 140 -11.87 9.52 -1.61
CA GLN A 140 -12.37 9.27 -0.26
C GLN A 140 -12.22 7.80 0.14
N ALA A 141 -12.49 6.86 -0.78
CA ALA A 141 -12.23 5.44 -0.55
C ALA A 141 -10.75 5.15 -0.30
N CYS A 142 -9.85 5.77 -1.10
CA CYS A 142 -8.41 5.68 -0.86
C CYS A 142 -7.99 6.25 0.51
N VAL A 143 -8.60 7.37 0.93
CA VAL A 143 -8.38 7.98 2.24
C VAL A 143 -8.83 7.07 3.37
N CYS A 144 -10.01 6.49 3.28
CA CYS A 144 -10.49 5.50 4.24
C CYS A 144 -9.55 4.29 4.32
N SER A 145 -9.17 3.74 3.17
CA SER A 145 -8.30 2.57 3.04
C SER A 145 -6.89 2.75 3.61
N THR A 146 -6.41 3.99 3.73
CA THR A 146 -5.06 4.34 4.23
C THR A 146 -5.07 4.96 5.62
N TYR A 147 -6.25 5.12 6.22
CA TYR A 147 -6.39 5.77 7.52
C TYR A 147 -6.05 4.80 8.65
N ILE A 148 -4.80 4.84 9.11
CA ILE A 148 -4.36 4.09 10.30
C ILE A 148 -4.82 4.86 11.55
N PRO A 149 -5.68 4.27 12.41
CA PRO A 149 -6.15 4.92 13.64
C PRO A 149 -5.00 5.37 14.54
N VAL A 150 -5.16 6.51 15.23
CA VAL A 150 -4.17 7.17 16.10
C VAL A 150 -2.98 7.76 15.34
N TYR A 151 -2.49 7.06 14.31
CA TYR A 151 -1.38 7.51 13.47
C TYR A 151 -1.79 8.64 12.51
N CYS A 152 -2.92 8.49 11.81
CA CYS A 152 -3.44 9.52 10.89
C CYS A 152 -4.29 10.57 11.61
N GLY A 153 -4.86 10.22 12.76
CA GLY A 153 -5.79 11.05 13.52
C GLY A 153 -6.64 10.22 14.49
N LEU A 154 -7.58 10.88 15.15
CA LEU A 154 -8.50 10.24 16.09
C LEU A 154 -9.87 9.90 15.48
N ILE A 155 -10.39 10.74 14.59
CA ILE A 155 -11.72 10.58 13.99
C ILE A 155 -11.57 9.97 12.59
N PRO A 156 -12.03 8.73 12.37
CA PRO A 156 -11.95 8.09 11.06
C PRO A 156 -12.80 8.83 10.02
N PRO A 157 -12.35 8.87 8.75
CA PRO A 157 -13.11 9.46 7.66
C PRO A 157 -14.40 8.69 7.36
N THR A 158 -15.39 9.42 6.85
CA THR A 158 -16.69 8.88 6.46
C THR A 158 -16.79 8.74 4.94
N LEU A 159 -17.37 7.64 4.48
CA LEU A 159 -17.71 7.40 3.08
C LEU A 159 -19.16 6.88 3.02
N GLN A 160 -20.02 7.59 2.28
CA GLN A 160 -21.46 7.28 2.20
C GLN A 160 -22.13 7.16 3.59
N GLY A 161 -21.76 8.02 4.55
CA GLY A 161 -22.29 8.00 5.91
C GLY A 161 -21.74 6.90 6.83
N VAL A 162 -20.82 6.05 6.34
CA VAL A 162 -20.19 4.98 7.11
C VAL A 162 -18.73 5.32 7.38
N ARG A 163 -18.26 5.08 8.62
CA ARG A 163 -16.86 5.31 9.00
C ARG A 163 -15.99 4.09 8.72
N TYR A 164 -14.84 4.35 8.11
CA TYR A 164 -13.88 3.33 7.70
C TYR A 164 -12.47 3.69 8.16
N VAL A 165 -11.66 2.66 8.37
CA VAL A 165 -10.23 2.75 8.67
C VAL A 165 -9.46 1.85 7.70
N ASP A 166 -8.13 1.84 7.83
CA ASP A 166 -7.23 1.16 6.91
C ASP A 166 -7.69 -0.27 6.60
N GLY A 167 -7.80 -0.58 5.30
CA GLY A 167 -8.27 -1.88 4.82
C GLY A 167 -7.40 -3.04 5.26
N GLY A 168 -6.10 -2.78 5.45
CA GLY A 168 -5.13 -3.78 5.89
C GLY A 168 -5.32 -4.28 7.31
N ILE A 169 -6.17 -3.64 8.10
CA ILE A 169 -6.55 -4.11 9.44
C ILE A 169 -7.45 -5.35 9.36
N SER A 170 -8.30 -5.45 8.34
CA SER A 170 -9.19 -6.61 8.15
C SER A 170 -8.74 -7.51 7.01
N ASP A 171 -8.32 -6.95 5.88
CA ASP A 171 -7.82 -7.69 4.71
C ASP A 171 -6.76 -6.87 3.97
N ASN A 172 -5.48 -7.18 4.22
CA ASN A 172 -4.34 -6.44 3.69
C ASN A 172 -3.94 -6.87 2.28
N LEU A 173 -4.32 -8.08 1.86
CA LEU A 173 -4.05 -8.58 0.51
C LEU A 173 -5.34 -9.22 -0.04
N PRO A 174 -6.26 -8.41 -0.58
CA PRO A 174 -7.58 -8.90 -0.93
C PRO A 174 -7.56 -9.99 -1.99
N GLN A 175 -8.44 -10.97 -1.85
CA GLN A 175 -8.57 -12.10 -2.77
C GLN A 175 -7.28 -12.95 -2.90
N TYR A 176 -6.44 -12.97 -1.86
CA TYR A 176 -5.22 -13.80 -1.80
C TYR A 176 -5.47 -15.30 -2.02
N GLU A 177 -6.59 -15.83 -1.53
CA GLU A 177 -6.88 -17.28 -1.60
C GLU A 177 -7.22 -17.79 -3.00
N LEU A 178 -7.49 -16.86 -3.94
CA LEU A 178 -7.84 -17.20 -5.30
C LEU A 178 -6.58 -17.53 -6.11
N LYS A 179 -6.48 -18.76 -6.63
CA LYS A 179 -5.34 -19.24 -7.43
C LYS A 179 -5.07 -18.45 -8.71
N ASN A 180 -6.04 -17.65 -9.17
CA ASN A 180 -5.96 -16.79 -10.35
C ASN A 180 -5.67 -15.33 -10.00
N THR A 181 -5.22 -15.02 -8.78
CA THR A 181 -4.82 -13.66 -8.38
C THR A 181 -3.31 -13.56 -8.30
N ILE A 182 -2.70 -12.65 -9.07
CA ILE A 182 -1.29 -12.29 -8.94
C ILE A 182 -1.13 -11.41 -7.70
N THR A 183 -0.34 -11.88 -6.74
CA THR A 183 -0.17 -11.22 -5.43
C THR A 183 1.12 -10.42 -5.37
N VAL A 184 1.02 -9.17 -4.90
CA VAL A 184 2.15 -8.23 -4.81
C VAL A 184 2.33 -7.73 -3.39
N SER A 185 3.51 -7.95 -2.82
CA SER A 185 3.84 -7.52 -1.46
C SER A 185 5.28 -7.00 -1.39
N PRO A 186 5.54 -5.85 -0.73
CA PRO A 186 6.90 -5.40 -0.50
C PRO A 186 7.60 -6.13 0.66
N PHE A 187 6.95 -7.12 1.28
CA PHE A 187 7.51 -7.95 2.35
C PHE A 187 7.91 -9.31 1.79
N SER A 188 9.08 -9.83 2.21
CA SER A 188 9.52 -11.19 1.81
C SER A 188 8.56 -12.22 2.40
N GLY A 189 8.04 -13.12 1.56
CA GLY A 189 7.01 -14.10 1.92
C GLY A 189 6.54 -14.91 0.72
N GLU A 190 5.31 -15.39 0.78
CA GLU A 190 4.68 -16.27 -0.24
C GLU A 190 3.91 -15.50 -1.33
N SER A 191 4.15 -14.20 -1.51
CA SER A 191 3.52 -13.45 -2.61
C SER A 191 4.25 -13.73 -3.93
N ASP A 192 3.52 -13.71 -5.04
CA ASP A 192 4.08 -13.97 -6.38
C ASP A 192 5.20 -12.99 -6.75
N ILE A 193 4.99 -11.72 -6.39
CA ILE A 193 5.94 -10.62 -6.57
C ILE A 193 6.26 -10.03 -5.20
N CYS A 194 7.44 -10.36 -4.69
CA CYS A 194 7.98 -9.80 -3.45
C CYS A 194 9.52 -9.85 -3.42
N PRO A 195 10.17 -9.11 -2.49
CA PRO A 195 11.60 -9.22 -2.27
C PRO A 195 11.99 -10.66 -1.90
N ARG A 196 13.16 -11.11 -2.39
CA ARG A 196 13.73 -12.41 -2.04
C ARG A 196 14.96 -12.23 -1.16
N ASP A 197 14.77 -12.40 0.15
CA ASP A 197 15.88 -12.35 1.09
C ASP A 197 16.67 -13.68 1.04
N ILE A 198 18.01 -13.59 0.97
CA ILE A 198 18.96 -14.70 0.69
C ILE A 198 18.94 -15.82 1.77
N SER A 199 18.25 -15.62 2.89
CA SER A 199 18.28 -16.50 4.07
C SER A 199 16.92 -17.10 4.48
N SER A 200 16.08 -17.53 3.54
CA SER A 200 14.64 -17.71 3.80
C SER A 200 14.07 -19.14 3.67
N THR A 201 14.87 -20.17 3.42
CA THR A 201 14.30 -21.52 3.18
C THR A 201 13.80 -22.27 4.43
N ASN A 202 13.85 -21.70 5.65
CA ASN A 202 13.40 -22.38 6.89
C ASN A 202 13.04 -21.45 8.07
N ILE A 203 12.45 -20.27 7.85
CA ILE A 203 12.08 -19.33 8.94
C ILE A 203 10.57 -19.31 9.15
N HIS A 204 10.13 -19.30 10.41
CA HIS A 204 8.72 -19.18 10.79
C HIS A 204 8.04 -18.00 10.08
N GLU A 205 6.90 -18.28 9.44
CA GLU A 205 6.09 -17.31 8.72
C GLU A 205 5.01 -16.73 9.64
N LEU A 206 4.84 -15.41 9.62
CA LEU A 206 3.74 -14.73 10.27
C LEU A 206 2.75 -14.27 9.20
N ARG A 207 1.52 -14.76 9.28
CA ARG A 207 0.43 -14.35 8.39
C ARG A 207 -0.39 -13.26 9.08
N PHE A 208 -0.35 -12.05 8.55
CA PHE A 208 -1.13 -10.91 9.05
C PHE A 208 -2.14 -10.50 7.97
N THR A 209 -3.44 -10.64 8.26
CA THR A 209 -4.56 -10.19 7.39
C THR A 209 -4.35 -10.55 5.91
N ASN A 210 -4.20 -11.85 5.64
CA ASN A 210 -3.92 -12.43 4.31
C ASN A 210 -2.57 -12.08 3.66
N THR A 211 -1.68 -11.39 4.36
CA THR A 211 -0.30 -11.16 3.90
C THR A 211 0.67 -12.10 4.61
N SER A 212 1.42 -12.87 3.82
CA SER A 212 2.55 -13.69 4.28
C SER A 212 3.77 -12.79 4.53
N ILE A 213 4.30 -12.80 5.76
CA ILE A 213 5.51 -12.06 6.13
C ILE A 213 6.46 -13.02 6.86
N GLN A 214 7.62 -13.29 6.27
CA GLN A 214 8.66 -14.09 6.93
C GLN A 214 9.22 -13.34 8.15
N PHE A 215 9.47 -14.05 9.25
CA PHE A 215 10.03 -13.45 10.47
C PHE A 215 11.55 -13.18 10.34
N THR A 216 11.92 -12.17 9.53
CA THR A 216 13.31 -11.77 9.29
C THR A 216 13.59 -10.35 9.79
N LEU A 217 14.85 -10.05 10.13
CA LEU A 217 15.28 -8.68 10.45
C LEU A 217 14.99 -7.70 9.30
N ALA A 218 15.10 -8.18 8.06
CA ALA A 218 14.78 -7.40 6.87
C ALA A 218 13.29 -7.04 6.82
N ASN A 219 12.38 -7.98 7.14
CA ASN A 219 10.95 -7.68 7.22
C ASN A 219 10.58 -6.82 8.43
N LEU A 220 11.23 -6.98 9.58
CA LEU A 220 11.06 -6.05 10.71
C LEU A 220 11.49 -4.62 10.34
N TYR A 221 12.60 -4.48 9.61
CA TYR A 221 13.01 -3.21 9.04
C TYR A 221 11.96 -2.64 8.08
N ARG A 222 11.42 -3.45 7.17
CA ARG A 222 10.34 -3.04 6.24
C ARG A 222 9.08 -2.60 6.98
N VAL A 223 8.63 -3.34 8.00
CA VAL A 223 7.48 -2.94 8.82
C VAL A 223 7.72 -1.60 9.51
N SER A 224 8.92 -1.38 10.06
CA SER A 224 9.30 -0.06 10.60
C SER A 224 9.25 1.03 9.52
N ARG A 225 9.76 0.75 8.31
CA ARG A 225 9.80 1.71 7.21
C ARG A 225 8.44 1.98 6.56
N ALA A 226 7.48 1.05 6.69
CA ALA A 226 6.10 1.26 6.29
C ALA A 226 5.43 2.39 7.09
N LEU A 227 5.75 2.50 8.40
CA LEU A 227 5.24 3.54 9.29
C LEU A 227 6.15 4.77 9.39
N PHE A 228 7.46 4.60 9.25
CA PHE A 228 8.44 5.67 9.36
C PHE A 228 9.28 5.75 8.07
N PRO A 229 9.02 6.73 7.19
CA PRO A 229 9.58 6.70 5.85
C PRO A 229 11.10 6.64 5.85
N PRO A 230 11.72 5.82 4.98
CA PRO A 230 13.16 5.85 4.77
C PRO A 230 13.57 7.10 3.98
N ASP A 231 14.87 7.23 3.71
CA ASP A 231 15.39 8.31 2.88
C ASP A 231 14.87 8.22 1.43
N PRO A 232 14.57 9.34 0.73
CA PRO A 232 14.13 9.33 -0.66
C PRO A 232 15.01 8.49 -1.59
N LEU A 233 16.33 8.46 -1.39
CA LEU A 233 17.21 7.65 -2.22
C LEU A 233 16.99 6.14 -1.98
N VAL A 234 16.74 5.75 -0.72
CA VAL A 234 16.36 4.38 -0.36
C VAL A 234 15.01 4.03 -0.97
N MET A 235 14.04 4.95 -0.94
CA MET A 235 12.73 4.75 -1.58
C MET A 235 12.84 4.56 -3.11
N LYS A 236 13.69 5.35 -3.78
CA LYS A 236 14.00 5.15 -5.20
C LYS A 236 14.59 3.76 -5.47
N ASN A 237 15.46 3.26 -4.60
CA ASN A 237 16.01 1.91 -4.72
C ASN A 237 14.95 0.83 -4.48
N MET A 238 14.02 1.05 -3.54
CA MET A 238 12.87 0.15 -3.34
C MET A 238 11.96 0.12 -4.58
N CYS A 239 11.76 1.24 -5.27
CA CYS A 239 11.07 1.27 -6.56
C CYS A 239 11.78 0.39 -7.61
N LYS A 240 13.09 0.57 -7.77
CA LYS A 240 13.91 -0.25 -8.66
C LYS A 240 13.82 -1.74 -8.31
N GLN A 241 13.81 -2.07 -7.02
CA GLN A 241 13.66 -3.43 -6.56
C GLN A 241 12.31 -4.03 -6.96
N GLY A 242 11.20 -3.31 -6.75
CA GLY A 242 9.87 -3.77 -7.17
C GLY A 242 9.78 -4.02 -8.68
N TYR A 243 10.42 -3.16 -9.48
CA TYR A 243 10.53 -3.37 -10.92
C TYR A 243 11.26 -4.68 -11.25
N ARG A 244 12.43 -4.92 -10.63
CA ARG A 244 13.23 -6.14 -10.86
C ARG A 244 12.50 -7.41 -10.41
N ASP A 245 11.82 -7.37 -9.28
CA ASP A 245 11.08 -8.53 -8.75
C ASP A 245 9.90 -8.89 -9.67
N ALA A 246 9.17 -7.89 -10.16
CA ALA A 246 8.09 -8.09 -11.13
C ALA A 246 8.62 -8.65 -12.46
N LEU A 247 9.75 -8.14 -12.93
CA LEU A 247 10.37 -8.60 -14.17
C LEU A 247 10.85 -10.04 -14.06
N HIS A 248 11.44 -10.39 -12.92
CA HIS A 248 11.78 -11.77 -12.62
C HIS A 248 10.53 -12.67 -12.60
N PHE A 249 9.43 -12.22 -11.98
CA PHE A 249 8.16 -12.96 -12.01
C PHE A 249 7.66 -13.20 -13.44
N LEU A 250 7.69 -12.17 -14.30
CA LEU A 250 7.29 -12.29 -15.71
C LEU A 250 8.18 -13.29 -16.46
N LYS A 251 9.50 -13.24 -16.26
CA LYS A 251 10.47 -14.19 -16.84
C LYS A 251 10.19 -15.62 -16.42
N LYS A 252 10.11 -15.84 -15.10
CA LYS A 252 9.90 -17.17 -14.50
C LYS A 252 8.62 -17.84 -15.03
N ASN A 253 7.61 -17.05 -15.37
CA ASN A 253 6.32 -17.52 -15.87
C ASN A 253 6.17 -17.45 -17.40
N GLY A 254 7.21 -17.04 -18.14
CA GLY A 254 7.16 -16.96 -19.61
C GLY A 254 6.23 -15.86 -20.15
N LEU A 255 6.00 -14.79 -19.39
CA LEU A 255 4.99 -13.77 -19.70
C LEU A 255 5.53 -12.58 -20.51
N LEU A 256 6.84 -12.49 -20.75
CA LEU A 256 7.47 -11.37 -21.48
C LEU A 256 7.21 -11.38 -23.00
N GLN A 257 6.84 -12.53 -23.56
CA GLN A 257 6.66 -12.73 -25.00
C GLN A 257 5.30 -13.34 -25.33
N TYR A 258 4.27 -13.08 -24.51
CA TYR A 258 2.92 -13.58 -24.77
C TYR A 258 2.32 -12.91 -26.00
N GLY A 259 2.65 -13.42 -27.19
CA GLY A 259 1.83 -13.27 -28.38
C GLY A 259 0.62 -14.16 -28.17
N GLY A 260 -0.57 -13.57 -27.99
CA GLY A 260 -1.78 -14.30 -27.63
C GLY A 260 -2.14 -15.48 -28.57
N PRO A 261 -3.24 -16.20 -28.29
CA PRO A 261 -3.59 -17.45 -28.99
C PRO A 261 -3.81 -17.34 -30.51
N HIS A 262 -3.71 -16.15 -31.11
CA HIS A 262 -3.83 -15.94 -32.55
C HIS A 262 -2.56 -16.21 -33.38
N ARG A 263 -1.39 -16.46 -32.77
CA ARG A 263 -0.17 -16.76 -33.53
C ARG A 263 -0.03 -18.22 -33.97
N MET A 264 -0.84 -19.13 -33.44
CA MET A 264 -0.78 -20.57 -33.79
C MET A 264 -1.48 -20.95 -35.10
N LEU A 265 -2.20 -20.03 -35.75
CA LEU A 265 -2.91 -20.32 -37.01
C LEU A 265 -2.13 -19.94 -38.28
N ALA A 266 -0.89 -19.45 -38.16
CA ALA A 266 -0.08 -19.01 -39.30
C ALA A 266 1.06 -19.97 -39.69
N VAL A 267 1.12 -21.18 -39.13
CA VAL A 267 2.15 -22.19 -39.46
C VAL A 267 1.51 -23.48 -40.03
N ALA A 268 0.31 -23.36 -40.59
CA ALA A 268 -0.34 -24.45 -41.32
C ALA A 268 -0.57 -24.06 -42.78
N ASP A 269 0.45 -23.53 -43.45
CA ASP A 269 0.54 -23.64 -44.91
C ASP A 269 1.99 -23.44 -45.39
N GLY A 270 2.44 -24.33 -46.28
CA GLY A 270 3.69 -24.20 -47.03
C GLY A 270 4.93 -24.88 -46.44
N GLY A 271 5.18 -26.12 -46.85
CA GLY A 271 6.46 -26.79 -46.66
C GLY A 271 7.51 -26.39 -47.71
N ALA A 272 8.77 -26.44 -47.32
CA ALA A 272 9.91 -26.92 -48.12
C ALA A 272 11.16 -26.95 -47.22
N GLU A 273 11.87 -28.07 -47.26
CA GLU A 273 13.13 -28.35 -46.58
C GLU A 273 14.27 -27.48 -47.13
N GLU A 274 15.12 -26.92 -46.27
CA GLU A 274 16.56 -26.74 -46.54
C GLU A 274 17.34 -27.01 -45.25
N GLU A 275 18.18 -28.05 -45.29
CA GLU A 275 19.23 -28.32 -44.32
C GLU A 275 20.39 -27.32 -44.53
N SER A 276 20.88 -26.71 -43.45
CA SER A 276 22.22 -26.14 -43.37
C SER A 276 22.77 -26.33 -41.97
N ASP A 277 23.73 -27.23 -41.85
CA ASP A 277 24.63 -27.38 -40.68
C ASP A 277 25.45 -26.10 -40.43
N GLY A 278 25.83 -25.90 -39.16
CA GLY A 278 27.06 -25.17 -38.81
C GLY A 278 26.92 -24.10 -37.73
N GLU A 279 27.15 -24.50 -36.48
CA GLU A 279 27.92 -23.78 -35.44
C GLU A 279 27.77 -22.25 -35.35
N ASP A 280 26.75 -21.73 -34.64
CA ASP A 280 26.76 -20.35 -34.12
C ASP A 280 25.88 -20.13 -32.86
N ASP A 281 25.61 -21.17 -32.06
CA ASP A 281 24.62 -21.11 -30.96
C ASP A 281 25.14 -20.54 -29.62
N ASP A 282 26.47 -20.45 -29.44
CA ASP A 282 27.04 -20.00 -28.15
C ASP A 282 27.25 -18.48 -28.06
N ARG A 283 27.35 -17.75 -29.18
CA ARG A 283 27.57 -16.30 -29.17
C ARG A 283 26.29 -15.49 -29.10
N GLU A 284 25.20 -15.94 -29.72
CA GLU A 284 23.89 -15.26 -29.62
C GLU A 284 23.27 -15.39 -28.22
N THR A 285 23.50 -16.52 -27.55
CA THR A 285 22.95 -16.77 -26.20
C THR A 285 23.63 -15.89 -25.15
N GLN A 286 24.93 -15.61 -25.31
CA GLN A 286 25.69 -14.77 -24.39
C GLN A 286 25.47 -13.28 -24.65
N ASP A 287 25.31 -12.85 -25.90
CA ASP A 287 25.02 -11.45 -26.27
C ASP A 287 23.56 -11.06 -25.96
N ARG A 288 22.61 -12.00 -26.08
CA ARG A 288 21.24 -11.78 -25.57
C ARG A 288 21.26 -11.63 -24.06
N SER A 289 22.05 -12.42 -23.32
CA SER A 289 22.11 -12.37 -21.85
C SER A 289 22.69 -11.04 -21.30
N SER A 290 23.68 -10.46 -21.98
CA SER A 290 24.34 -9.20 -21.59
C SER A 290 23.49 -7.97 -21.95
N ILE A 291 22.82 -7.98 -23.11
CA ILE A 291 21.83 -6.97 -23.49
C ILE A 291 20.62 -7.03 -22.55
N GLU A 292 20.20 -8.25 -22.19
CA GLU A 292 19.19 -8.51 -21.19
C GLU A 292 19.58 -7.89 -19.84
N GLU A 293 20.76 -8.19 -19.28
CA GLU A 293 21.27 -7.59 -18.03
C GLU A 293 21.31 -6.06 -18.04
N HIS A 294 21.66 -5.43 -19.16
CA HIS A 294 21.68 -3.96 -19.28
C HIS A 294 20.28 -3.32 -19.41
N ILE A 295 19.29 -4.03 -19.95
CA ILE A 295 17.88 -3.61 -19.96
C ILE A 295 17.28 -3.70 -18.54
N PHE A 296 17.78 -4.60 -17.68
CA PHE A 296 17.19 -4.91 -16.36
C PHE A 296 17.42 -3.88 -15.23
N GLU A 297 18.16 -2.80 -15.46
CA GLU A 297 18.55 -1.87 -14.37
C GLU A 297 17.81 -0.52 -14.34
N HIS A 298 17.01 -0.24 -15.37
CA HIS A 298 16.47 1.09 -15.61
C HIS A 298 14.94 1.08 -15.47
N LEU A 299 14.43 1.90 -14.55
CA LEU A 299 13.01 2.23 -14.49
C LEU A 299 12.61 2.95 -15.77
N PRO A 300 11.36 2.83 -16.24
CA PRO A 300 10.88 3.58 -17.39
C PRO A 300 11.19 5.08 -17.25
N PRO A 301 11.62 5.78 -18.32
CA PRO A 301 12.21 7.11 -18.22
C PRO A 301 11.37 8.11 -17.43
N ARG A 302 10.04 8.11 -17.65
CA ARG A 302 9.11 9.00 -16.93
C ARG A 302 9.08 8.74 -15.42
N VAL A 303 9.14 7.48 -15.01
CA VAL A 303 9.18 7.10 -13.59
C VAL A 303 10.54 7.45 -13.01
N HIS A 304 11.61 7.13 -13.73
CA HIS A 304 12.97 7.46 -13.29
C HIS A 304 13.16 8.96 -13.06
N GLU A 305 12.77 9.79 -14.04
CA GLU A 305 12.91 11.23 -14.01
C GLU A 305 12.08 11.84 -12.87
N ALA A 306 10.81 11.45 -12.75
CA ALA A 306 9.93 11.93 -11.68
C ALA A 306 10.48 11.59 -10.28
N LEU A 307 11.02 10.38 -10.09
CA LEU A 307 11.62 9.98 -8.81
C LEU A 307 12.94 10.71 -8.55
N VAL A 308 13.79 10.92 -9.57
CA VAL A 308 15.02 11.69 -9.43
C VAL A 308 14.71 13.13 -9.04
N GLU A 309 13.74 13.75 -9.69
CA GLU A 309 13.31 15.11 -9.36
C GLU A 309 12.69 15.18 -7.95
N ALA A 310 11.85 14.21 -7.57
CA ALA A 310 11.32 14.13 -6.21
C ALA A 310 12.42 13.90 -5.15
N CYS A 311 13.44 13.11 -5.47
CA CYS A 311 14.61 12.89 -4.61
C CYS A 311 15.48 14.16 -4.46
N ARG A 312 15.46 15.09 -5.42
CA ARG A 312 16.21 16.34 -5.27
C ARG A 312 15.64 17.12 -4.09
N GLU A 313 16.49 17.35 -3.11
CA GLU A 313 16.20 18.35 -2.09
C GLU A 313 16.32 19.71 -2.76
N ARG A 314 15.24 20.50 -2.75
CA ARG A 314 15.38 21.94 -2.93
C ARG A 314 16.20 22.43 -1.74
N ARG A 315 17.52 22.57 -1.92
CA ARG A 315 18.44 23.12 -0.92
C ARG A 315 18.06 24.57 -0.65
N SER A 316 17.08 24.76 0.21
CA SER A 316 16.85 26.01 0.89
C SER A 316 18.03 26.23 1.84
N LEU A 317 18.60 27.44 1.83
CA LEU A 317 19.66 27.84 2.78
C LEU A 317 19.24 27.54 4.24
N VAL A 318 17.93 27.66 4.53
CA VAL A 318 17.34 27.35 5.84
C VAL A 318 17.48 25.87 6.21
N GLN A 319 17.29 24.95 5.24
CA GLN A 319 17.42 23.51 5.45
C GLN A 319 18.89 23.12 5.69
N SER A 320 19.81 23.79 5.01
CA SER A 320 21.26 23.59 5.19
C SER A 320 21.72 24.05 6.58
N LEU A 321 21.19 25.18 7.05
CA LEU A 321 21.47 25.70 8.39
C LEU A 321 20.84 24.84 9.48
N SER A 322 19.60 24.35 9.29
CA SER A 322 18.91 23.50 10.28
C SER A 322 19.60 22.15 10.49
N ASN A 323 20.35 21.66 9.51
CA ASN A 323 21.08 20.41 9.59
C ASN A 323 22.45 20.54 10.30
N MET A 324 22.88 21.76 10.64
CA MET A 324 24.10 21.95 11.43
C MET A 324 23.92 21.43 12.85
N LEU A 325 24.95 20.77 13.37
CA LEU A 325 24.93 20.11 14.68
C LEU A 325 24.52 21.06 15.83
N PRO A 326 25.02 22.32 15.90
CA PRO A 326 24.58 23.28 16.92
C PRO A 326 23.08 23.63 16.82
N VAL A 327 22.55 23.77 15.61
CA VAL A 327 21.14 24.12 15.37
C VAL A 327 20.24 22.94 15.73
N ARG A 328 20.66 21.70 15.45
CA ARG A 328 19.93 20.49 15.86
C ARG A 328 19.91 20.32 17.38
N MET A 329 21.04 20.57 18.05
CA MET A 329 21.10 20.55 19.51
C MET A 329 20.20 21.62 20.13
N ALA A 330 20.28 22.86 19.63
CA ALA A 330 19.40 23.94 20.08
C ALA A 330 17.91 23.59 19.83
N SER A 331 17.58 23.04 18.68
CA SER A 331 16.21 22.60 18.35
C SER A 331 15.72 21.48 19.29
N ALA A 332 16.59 20.53 19.64
CA ALA A 332 16.27 19.45 20.58
C ALA A 332 16.07 19.98 22.02
N ILE A 333 16.90 20.95 22.45
CA ILE A 333 16.77 21.59 23.77
C ILE A 333 15.50 22.45 23.86
N LEU A 334 15.14 23.14 22.77
CA LEU A 334 13.95 23.97 22.69
C LEU A 334 12.66 23.17 22.44
N LEU A 335 12.77 21.90 22.03
CA LEU A 335 11.64 21.03 21.70
C LEU A 335 10.57 20.97 22.80
N PRO A 336 10.87 20.87 24.10
CA PRO A 336 9.86 20.87 25.16
C PRO A 336 9.02 22.16 25.22
N TYR A 337 9.53 23.28 24.69
CA TYR A 337 8.87 24.58 24.69
C TYR A 337 8.17 24.88 23.36
N THR A 338 8.79 24.54 22.23
CA THR A 338 8.21 24.79 20.91
C THR A 338 7.12 23.77 20.56
N LEU A 339 7.29 22.51 20.97
CA LEU A 339 6.35 21.44 20.64
C LEU A 339 4.94 21.71 21.20
N PRO A 340 4.73 22.13 22.47
CA PRO A 340 3.39 22.47 22.97
C PRO A 340 2.73 23.60 22.18
N LEU A 341 3.49 24.63 21.80
CA LEU A 341 2.99 25.75 21.01
C LEU A 341 2.60 25.33 19.59
N GLU A 342 3.49 24.61 18.89
CA GLU A 342 3.19 24.07 17.56
C GLU A 342 2.02 23.08 17.59
N SER A 343 1.92 22.28 18.65
CA SER A 343 0.80 21.36 18.87
C SER A 343 -0.50 22.15 19.06
N ALA A 344 -0.52 23.18 19.90
CA ALA A 344 -1.69 24.02 20.14
C ALA A 344 -2.15 24.74 18.86
N LEU A 345 -1.22 25.31 18.09
CA LEU A 345 -1.53 25.92 16.81
C LEU A 345 -2.08 24.91 15.81
N SER A 346 -1.42 23.76 15.67
CA SER A 346 -1.87 22.70 14.75
C SER A 346 -3.23 22.13 15.15
N LEU A 347 -3.48 21.95 16.45
CA LEU A 347 -4.78 21.52 16.96
C LEU A 347 -5.84 22.57 16.69
N SER A 348 -5.52 23.86 16.86
CA SER A 348 -6.45 24.96 16.58
C SER A 348 -6.85 25.01 15.10
N VAL A 349 -5.89 24.85 14.19
CA VAL A 349 -6.18 24.77 12.75
C VAL A 349 -7.03 23.55 12.42
N ARG A 350 -6.68 22.37 12.96
CA ARG A 350 -7.48 21.15 12.76
C ARG A 350 -8.90 21.27 13.31
N LEU A 351 -9.06 21.91 14.48
CA LEU A 351 -10.37 22.20 15.06
C LEU A 351 -11.18 23.12 14.14
N LEU A 352 -10.55 24.16 13.58
CA LEU A 352 -11.20 25.08 12.64
C LEU A 352 -11.63 24.36 11.35
N GLU A 353 -10.76 23.50 10.80
CA GLU A 353 -11.07 22.66 9.63
C GLU A 353 -12.18 21.63 9.92
N TRP A 354 -12.32 21.17 11.16
CA TRP A 354 -13.31 20.19 11.60
C TRP A 354 -14.67 20.81 11.97
N LEU A 355 -14.77 22.14 12.16
CA LEU A 355 -16.01 22.81 12.51
C LEU A 355 -17.22 22.43 11.63
N PRO A 356 -17.09 22.24 10.30
CA PRO A 356 -18.23 21.84 9.47
C PRO A 356 -18.81 20.47 9.82
N ASP A 357 -17.97 19.52 10.25
CA ASP A 357 -18.34 18.11 10.46
C ASP A 357 -18.64 17.79 11.94
N ILE A 358 -18.46 18.76 12.84
CA ILE A 358 -18.49 18.56 14.30
C ILE A 358 -19.79 17.94 14.82
N GLN A 359 -20.94 18.33 14.25
CA GLN A 359 -22.24 17.85 14.74
C GLN A 359 -22.42 16.35 14.48
N GLU A 360 -22.06 15.90 13.27
CA GLU A 360 -22.15 14.49 12.89
C GLU A 360 -21.17 13.64 13.70
N ASP A 361 -19.93 14.10 13.82
CA ASP A 361 -18.87 13.37 14.54
C ASP A 361 -19.13 13.28 16.04
N VAL A 362 -19.60 14.36 16.67
CA VAL A 362 -19.96 14.34 18.10
C VAL A 362 -21.15 13.40 18.36
N SER A 363 -22.16 13.40 17.47
CA SER A 363 -23.28 12.46 17.58
C SER A 363 -22.79 11.01 17.52
N TRP A 364 -21.93 10.71 16.53
CA TRP A 364 -21.36 9.38 16.39
C TRP A 364 -20.49 8.99 17.59
N MET A 365 -19.62 9.87 18.09
CA MET A 365 -18.79 9.61 19.26
C MET A 365 -19.65 9.29 20.50
N LYS A 366 -20.76 10.02 20.68
CA LYS A 366 -21.72 9.74 21.75
C LYS A 366 -22.32 8.34 21.61
N GLU A 367 -22.75 7.96 20.41
CA GLU A 367 -23.29 6.61 20.15
C GLU A 367 -22.26 5.50 20.44
N GLN A 368 -21.01 5.67 20.02
CA GLN A 368 -19.94 4.70 20.31
C GLN A 368 -19.65 4.62 21.81
N THR A 369 -19.62 5.74 22.50
CA THR A 369 -19.41 5.78 23.96
C THR A 369 -20.53 5.02 24.69
N VAL A 370 -21.79 5.20 24.27
CA VAL A 370 -22.93 4.47 24.82
C VAL A 370 -22.81 2.97 24.55
N LYS A 371 -22.46 2.55 23.33
CA LYS A 371 -22.27 1.13 22.98
C LYS A 371 -21.16 0.48 23.79
N LEU A 372 -20.02 1.17 23.96
CA LEU A 372 -18.92 0.69 24.78
C LEU A 372 -19.33 0.55 26.25
N LEU A 373 -20.02 1.55 26.81
CA LEU A 373 -20.55 1.49 28.18
C LEU A 373 -21.53 0.33 28.34
N GLN A 374 -22.45 0.14 27.40
CA GLN A 374 -23.40 -0.99 27.42
C GLN A 374 -22.69 -2.33 27.33
N SER A 375 -21.67 -2.46 26.47
CA SER A 375 -20.87 -3.67 26.35
C SER A 375 -20.14 -3.97 27.66
N VAL A 376 -19.46 -2.99 28.25
CA VAL A 376 -18.77 -3.13 29.54
C VAL A 376 -19.74 -3.48 30.66
N LEU A 377 -20.88 -2.80 30.75
CA LEU A 377 -21.92 -3.10 31.74
C LEU A 377 -22.49 -4.51 31.57
N SER A 378 -22.73 -4.95 30.33
CA SER A 378 -23.19 -6.31 30.04
C SER A 378 -22.15 -7.36 30.39
N HIS A 379 -20.87 -7.08 30.15
CA HIS A 379 -19.76 -7.98 30.45
C HIS A 379 -19.52 -8.07 31.96
N ALA A 380 -19.55 -6.94 32.67
CA ALA A 380 -19.50 -6.88 34.12
C ALA A 380 -20.71 -7.59 34.76
N GLY A 381 -21.93 -7.38 34.24
CA GLY A 381 -23.13 -8.06 34.70
C GLY A 381 -23.06 -9.59 34.54
N ARG A 382 -22.54 -10.08 33.41
CA ARG A 382 -22.31 -11.52 33.18
C ARG A 382 -21.26 -12.09 34.14
N SER A 383 -20.15 -11.38 34.32
CA SER A 383 -19.07 -11.77 35.26
C SER A 383 -19.56 -11.86 36.70
N VAL A 384 -20.33 -10.86 37.15
CA VAL A 384 -20.94 -10.84 38.49
C VAL A 384 -21.97 -11.97 38.64
N SER A 385 -22.82 -12.19 37.63
CA SER A 385 -23.81 -13.30 37.64
C SER A 385 -23.13 -14.67 37.73
N GLN A 386 -22.02 -14.87 37.02
CA GLN A 386 -21.23 -16.11 37.07
C GLN A 386 -20.56 -16.29 38.44
N GLN A 387 -20.01 -15.23 39.03
CA GLN A 387 -19.42 -15.28 40.37
C GLN A 387 -20.46 -15.56 41.47
N VAL A 388 -21.64 -14.95 41.39
CA VAL A 388 -22.75 -15.19 42.32
C VAL A 388 -23.26 -16.63 42.19
N SER A 389 -23.44 -17.13 40.96
CA SER A 389 -23.84 -18.52 40.72
C SER A 389 -22.80 -19.51 41.26
N ALA A 390 -21.51 -19.27 41.01
CA ALA A 390 -20.42 -20.12 41.50
C ALA A 390 -20.34 -20.12 43.05
N ARG A 391 -20.64 -18.99 43.71
CA ARG A 391 -20.72 -18.90 45.17
C ARG A 391 -21.94 -19.63 45.73
N MET A 392 -23.11 -19.52 45.08
CA MET A 392 -24.31 -20.26 45.47
C MET A 392 -24.12 -21.78 45.34
N PHE A 393 -23.54 -22.24 44.23
CA PHE A 393 -23.20 -23.65 44.05
C PHE A 393 -22.19 -24.17 45.09
N LYS A 394 -21.22 -23.36 45.52
CA LYS A 394 -20.31 -23.72 46.63
C LYS A 394 -21.03 -23.81 47.98
N PHE A 395 -21.94 -22.88 48.27
CA PHE A 395 -22.71 -22.89 49.52
C PHE A 395 -23.63 -24.11 49.62
N GLN A 396 -24.29 -24.47 48.52
CA GLN A 396 -25.21 -25.61 48.49
C GLN A 396 -24.50 -26.97 48.62
N ARG A 397 -23.20 -27.02 48.34
CA ARG A 397 -22.33 -28.20 48.50
C ARG A 397 -21.70 -28.33 49.89
N ILE A 398 -21.86 -27.32 50.75
CA ILE A 398 -21.41 -27.32 52.15
C ILE A 398 -22.56 -27.68 53.10
N ILE A 399 -23.81 -27.55 52.63
CA ILE A 399 -25.03 -27.78 53.42
C ILE A 399 -25.60 -29.21 53.22
N ASN A 400 -25.12 -29.95 52.21
CA ASN A 400 -25.33 -31.39 52.03
C ASN A 400 -24.05 -32.14 52.36
#